data_AF-A0AAU9QTT3-F1
#
_entry.id   AF-A0AAU9QTT3-F1
#
_cell.length_a   1.000
_cell.length_b   1.000
_cell.length_c   1.000
_cell.angle_alpha   90.00
_cell.angle_beta   90.00
_cell.angle_gamma   90.00
#
_symmetry.space_group_name_H-M   'P 1'
#
loop_
_entity.id
_entity.type
_entity.pdbx_description
1 polymer ?
#
loop_
_entity_poly.entity_id
_entity_poly.type
_entity_poly.pdbx_seq_one_letter_code
_entity_poly.pdbx_strand_id
1 'polypeptide(L)'
;MSEQQPYRRESEPTFSKRPEGYHETLEMLKQPNSRPFYDTVLKYAPDTFMNVKEFGKECLKELKTIPAANPFDCIADVVHMLDHLVQAGAVESKRVDIREGHYDRLVGARIEYRRIMKSLDA
;
A
#
# COMPACT_ATOMS: atom_id res chain seq x y z
N MET A 1 23.43 10.33 -31.19
CA MET A 1 22.27 9.45 -30.90
C MET A 1 21.77 9.83 -29.53
N SER A 2 20.55 10.35 -29.42
CA SER A 2 20.02 10.81 -28.13
C SER A 2 19.55 9.60 -27.32
N GLU A 3 20.22 9.30 -26.20
CA GLU A 3 19.74 8.34 -25.21
C GLU A 3 18.44 8.87 -24.61
N GLN A 4 17.29 8.37 -25.08
CA GLN A 4 16.00 8.71 -24.49
C GLN A 4 15.82 7.91 -23.19
N GLN A 5 15.63 8.64 -22.09
CA GLN A 5 15.49 8.07 -20.75
C GLN A 5 14.21 7.25 -20.58
N PRO A 6 14.19 6.27 -19.66
CA PRO A 6 12.98 5.55 -19.27
C PRO A 6 11.87 6.53 -18.84
N TYR A 7 10.62 6.25 -19.23
CA TYR A 7 9.47 7.08 -18.87
C TYR A 7 8.38 6.26 -18.16
N ARG A 8 7.50 6.93 -17.42
CA ARG A 8 6.44 6.28 -16.61
C ARG A 8 5.11 6.42 -17.31
N ARG A 9 4.35 5.31 -17.37
CA ARG A 9 2.95 5.30 -17.79
C ARG A 9 2.10 4.86 -16.61
N GLU A 10 1.28 5.77 -16.11
CA GLU A 10 0.38 5.49 -14.99
C GLU A 10 -0.82 4.69 -15.50
N SER A 11 -1.17 3.61 -14.80
CA SER A 11 -2.51 3.02 -14.93
C SER A 11 -3.52 3.91 -14.22
N GLU A 12 -4.78 3.87 -14.62
CA GLU A 12 -5.85 4.40 -13.76
C GLU A 12 -5.78 3.72 -12.37
N PRO A 13 -6.01 4.46 -11.27
CA PRO A 13 -6.08 3.88 -9.93
C PRO A 13 -7.05 2.71 -9.92
N THR A 14 -6.63 1.59 -9.34
CA THR A 14 -7.32 0.30 -9.51
C THR A 14 -8.71 0.24 -8.86
N PHE A 15 -9.15 1.27 -8.13
CA PHE A 15 -10.35 1.21 -7.31
C PHE A 15 -11.24 2.44 -7.43
N SER A 16 -12.07 2.47 -8.48
CA SER A 16 -13.30 3.28 -8.50
C SER A 16 -14.51 2.53 -7.90
N LYS A 17 -14.38 1.26 -7.47
CA LYS A 17 -15.49 0.46 -6.93
C LYS A 17 -15.04 -0.33 -5.70
N ARG A 18 -15.69 -0.13 -4.55
CA ARG A 18 -15.44 -0.91 -3.31
C ARG A 18 -15.53 -2.41 -3.63
N PRO A 19 -14.55 -3.23 -3.22
CA PRO A 19 -14.57 -4.66 -3.50
C PRO A 19 -15.72 -5.33 -2.74
N GLU A 20 -16.22 -6.44 -3.27
CA GLU A 20 -17.19 -7.29 -2.57
C GLU A 20 -16.56 -7.77 -1.24
N GLY A 21 -17.31 -7.69 -0.14
CA GLY A 21 -16.80 -8.04 1.19
C GLY A 21 -16.06 -6.91 1.94
N TYR A 22 -15.98 -5.69 1.38
CA TYR A 22 -15.37 -4.51 2.04
C TYR A 22 -15.73 -4.38 3.52
N HIS A 23 -17.03 -4.50 3.86
CA HIS A 23 -17.50 -4.33 5.23
C HIS A 23 -17.01 -5.44 6.15
N GLU A 24 -16.96 -6.68 5.65
CA GLU A 24 -16.46 -7.83 6.40
C GLU A 24 -14.95 -7.70 6.66
N THR A 25 -14.19 -7.30 5.64
CA THR A 25 -12.75 -7.02 5.81
C THR A 25 -12.55 -5.90 6.82
N LEU A 26 -13.28 -4.78 6.72
CA LEU A 26 -13.15 -3.66 7.63
C LEU A 26 -13.43 -4.07 9.10
N GLU A 27 -14.47 -4.85 9.35
CA GLU A 27 -14.78 -5.36 10.69
C GLU A 27 -13.71 -6.34 11.20
N MET A 28 -13.12 -7.16 10.34
CA MET A 28 -11.98 -8.00 10.69
C MET A 28 -10.76 -7.15 11.10
N LEU A 29 -10.47 -6.05 10.41
CA LEU A 29 -9.34 -5.17 10.74
C LEU A 29 -9.51 -4.46 12.08
N LYS A 30 -10.76 -4.22 12.50
CA LYS A 30 -11.10 -3.58 13.78
C LYS A 30 -10.94 -4.52 14.99
N GLN A 31 -10.66 -5.81 14.78
CA GLN A 31 -10.52 -6.75 15.90
C GLN A 31 -9.38 -6.34 16.85
N PRO A 32 -9.54 -6.46 18.18
CA PRO A 32 -8.59 -5.93 19.16
C PRO A 32 -7.14 -6.39 18.98
N ASN A 33 -6.93 -7.63 18.55
CA ASN A 33 -5.60 -8.20 18.35
C ASN A 33 -4.92 -7.71 17.07
N SER A 34 -5.71 -7.35 16.05
CA SER A 34 -5.23 -6.96 14.72
C SER A 34 -5.15 -5.44 14.56
N ARG A 35 -6.03 -4.72 15.24
CA ARG A 35 -6.19 -3.28 15.15
C ARG A 35 -4.88 -2.49 15.34
N PRO A 36 -4.01 -2.76 16.33
CA PRO A 36 -2.77 -1.99 16.51
C PRO A 36 -1.84 -2.04 15.30
N PHE A 37 -1.81 -3.18 14.60
CA PHE A 37 -0.99 -3.37 13.40
C PHE A 37 -1.54 -2.55 12.23
N TYR A 38 -2.84 -2.67 11.96
CA TYR A 38 -3.49 -1.93 10.86
C TYR A 38 -3.55 -0.42 11.10
N ASP A 39 -3.79 0.02 12.34
CA ASP A 39 -3.73 1.44 12.71
C ASP A 39 -2.32 2.01 12.50
N THR A 40 -1.28 1.23 12.81
CA THR A 40 0.11 1.62 12.55
C THR A 40 0.37 1.73 11.05
N VAL A 41 0.00 0.72 10.25
CA VAL A 41 0.18 0.79 8.79
C VAL A 41 -0.59 1.97 8.19
N LEU A 42 -1.82 2.21 8.64
CA LEU A 42 -2.67 3.32 8.18
C LEU A 42 -2.11 4.69 8.59
N LYS A 43 -1.51 4.80 9.78
CA LYS A 43 -0.83 6.03 10.23
C LYS A 43 0.32 6.43 9.31
N TYR A 44 1.10 5.45 8.86
CA TYR A 44 2.27 5.67 7.99
C TYR A 44 1.93 5.66 6.50
N ALA A 45 0.73 5.21 6.12
CA ALA A 45 0.27 5.29 4.75
C ALA A 45 0.25 6.77 4.28
N PRO A 46 0.81 7.06 3.10
CA PRO A 46 1.03 8.43 2.64
C PRO A 46 -0.27 9.07 2.13
N ASP A 47 -0.43 10.39 2.31
CA ASP A 47 -1.60 11.12 1.77
C ASP A 47 -1.54 11.35 0.25
N THR A 48 -0.37 11.11 -0.35
CA THR A 48 -0.13 11.09 -1.80
C THR A 48 0.33 9.70 -2.23
N PHE A 49 0.15 9.36 -3.51
CA PHE A 49 0.64 8.07 -4.00
C PHE A 49 2.16 7.94 -3.86
N MET A 50 2.61 6.96 -3.06
CA MET A 50 4.02 6.62 -2.93
C MET A 50 4.23 5.10 -2.91
N ASN A 51 5.42 4.67 -3.32
CA ASN A 51 5.79 3.26 -3.25
C ASN A 51 6.09 2.85 -1.80
N VAL A 52 5.74 1.61 -1.43
CA VAL A 52 5.98 1.07 -0.09
C VAL A 52 7.46 1.11 0.32
N LYS A 53 8.41 1.07 -0.62
CA LYS A 53 9.85 1.19 -0.29
C LYS A 53 10.21 2.53 0.35
N GLU A 54 9.44 3.59 0.08
CA GLU A 54 9.69 4.94 0.56
C GLU A 54 9.29 5.13 2.03
N PHE A 55 8.20 4.50 2.49
CA PHE A 55 7.66 4.67 3.86
C PHE A 55 7.66 3.38 4.70
N GLY A 56 7.78 2.22 4.05
CA GLY A 56 7.60 0.91 4.68
C GLY A 56 8.67 0.57 5.71
N LYS A 57 9.87 1.17 5.63
CA LYS A 57 10.92 0.97 6.65
C LYS A 57 10.54 1.61 7.99
N GLU A 58 10.04 2.84 7.96
CA GLU A 58 9.60 3.54 9.19
C GLU A 58 8.32 2.90 9.74
N CYS A 59 7.40 2.50 8.86
CA CYS A 59 6.22 1.73 9.26
C CYS A 59 6.61 0.41 9.95
N LEU A 60 7.54 -0.35 9.38
CA LEU A 60 7.99 -1.62 9.94
C LEU A 60 8.71 -1.43 11.28
N LYS A 61 9.49 -0.37 11.42
CA LYS A 61 10.16 -0.04 12.68
C LYS A 61 9.15 0.19 13.80
N GLU A 62 8.07 0.92 13.52
CA GLU A 62 7.00 1.15 14.49
C GLU A 62 6.22 -0.14 14.80
N LEU A 63 5.92 -0.96 13.77
CA LEU A 63 5.23 -2.24 13.97
C LEU A 63 5.97 -3.15 14.95
N LYS A 64 7.30 -3.20 14.88
CA LYS A 64 8.13 -4.00 15.79
C LYS A 64 8.12 -3.53 17.24
N THR A 65 7.58 -2.34 17.53
CA THR A 65 7.42 -1.86 18.92
C THR A 65 6.16 -2.40 19.59
N ILE A 66 5.23 -2.97 18.82
CA ILE A 66 4.00 -3.56 19.35
C ILE A 66 4.37 -4.85 20.10
N PRO A 67 3.92 -5.05 21.36
CA PRO A 67 4.30 -6.22 22.17
C PRO A 67 3.99 -7.59 21.55
N ALA A 68 3.00 -7.65 20.65
CA ALA A 68 2.61 -8.86 19.94
C ALA A 68 3.27 -9.01 18.56
N ALA A 69 4.15 -8.09 18.16
CA ALA A 69 4.79 -8.11 16.85
C ALA A 69 5.80 -9.24 16.71
N ASN A 70 5.91 -9.76 15.51
CA ASN A 70 6.90 -10.78 15.21
C ASN A 70 8.24 -10.08 14.90
N PRO A 71 9.34 -10.43 15.58
CA PRO A 71 10.65 -9.82 15.29
C PRO A 71 11.11 -10.01 13.83
N PHE A 72 10.59 -11.05 13.16
CA PHE A 72 10.88 -11.36 11.77
C PHE A 72 10.00 -10.63 10.75
N ASP A 73 9.07 -9.77 11.20
CA ASP A 73 8.27 -8.95 10.29
C ASP A 73 9.18 -8.17 9.32
N CYS A 74 8.75 -8.11 8.07
CA CYS A 74 9.46 -7.53 6.96
C CYS A 74 8.55 -6.60 6.13
N ILE A 75 9.11 -5.98 5.09
CA ILE A 75 8.34 -5.05 4.24
C ILE A 75 7.19 -5.78 3.51
N ALA A 76 7.32 -7.09 3.24
CA ALA A 76 6.24 -7.84 2.61
C ALA A 76 4.99 -7.92 3.50
N ASP A 77 5.15 -8.00 4.82
CA ASP A 77 4.03 -8.00 5.77
C ASP A 77 3.31 -6.64 5.77
N VAL A 78 4.05 -5.54 5.62
CA VAL A 78 3.47 -4.20 5.42
C VAL A 78 2.66 -4.14 4.14
N VAL A 79 3.15 -4.74 3.05
CA VAL A 79 2.41 -4.82 1.77
C VAL A 79 1.13 -5.63 1.93
N HIS A 80 1.19 -6.79 2.58
CA HIS A 80 0.00 -7.60 2.85
C HIS A 80 -1.03 -6.85 3.69
N MET A 81 -0.60 -6.11 4.71
CA MET A 81 -1.51 -5.29 5.50
C MET A 81 -2.10 -4.12 4.68
N LEU A 82 -1.32 -3.51 3.78
CA LEU A 82 -1.83 -2.49 2.86
C LEU A 82 -2.87 -3.07 1.90
N ASP A 83 -2.69 -4.29 1.40
CA ASP A 83 -3.69 -4.94 0.54
C ASP A 83 -5.02 -5.15 1.27
N HIS A 84 -4.99 -5.56 2.54
CA HIS A 84 -6.21 -5.64 3.35
C HIS A 84 -6.84 -4.26 3.59
N LEU A 85 -6.03 -3.23 3.82
CA LEU A 85 -6.52 -1.85 3.94
C LEU A 85 -7.12 -1.32 2.62
N VAL A 86 -6.62 -1.79 1.47
CA VAL A 86 -7.20 -1.52 0.16
C VAL A 86 -8.55 -2.23 -0.01
N GLN A 87 -8.65 -3.49 0.40
CA GLN A 87 -9.91 -4.23 0.41
C GLN A 87 -10.95 -3.58 1.34
N ALA A 88 -10.51 -3.12 2.51
CA ALA A 88 -11.29 -2.35 3.46
C ALA A 88 -11.41 -0.85 3.08
N GLY A 89 -10.99 -0.46 1.86
CA GLY A 89 -11.06 0.89 1.27
C GLY A 89 -10.58 2.04 2.17
N ALA A 90 -9.72 1.75 3.13
CA ALA A 90 -9.01 2.74 3.95
C ALA A 90 -7.78 3.29 3.21
N VAL A 91 -7.27 2.54 2.23
CA VAL A 91 -6.14 2.87 1.37
C VAL A 91 -6.53 2.63 -0.09
N GLU A 92 -5.99 3.42 -1.00
CA GLU A 92 -6.03 3.18 -2.43
C GLU A 92 -4.66 2.72 -2.92
N SER A 93 -4.68 1.88 -3.96
CA SER A 93 -3.47 1.50 -4.69
C SER A 93 -3.59 1.81 -6.18
N LYS A 94 -2.47 2.21 -6.78
CA LYS A 94 -2.33 2.34 -8.23
C LYS A 94 -1.11 1.57 -8.71
N ARG A 95 -1.24 0.93 -9.88
CA ARG A 95 -0.13 0.33 -10.58
C ARG A 95 0.54 1.38 -11.49
N VAL A 96 1.86 1.46 -11.41
CA VAL A 96 2.67 2.30 -12.28
C VAL A 96 3.58 1.39 -13.08
N ASP A 97 3.31 1.31 -14.38
CA ASP A 97 4.13 0.56 -15.32
C ASP A 97 5.36 1.40 -15.70
N ILE A 98 6.53 0.76 -15.67
CA ILE A 98 7.81 1.34 -16.07
C ILE A 98 8.14 0.78 -17.44
N ARG A 99 8.29 1.66 -18.44
CA ARG A 99 8.47 1.26 -19.84
C ARG A 99 9.72 1.88 -20.46
N GLU A 100 10.34 1.14 -21.36
CA GLU A 100 11.43 1.63 -22.21
C GLU A 100 10.87 2.35 -23.44
N GLY A 101 11.40 3.55 -23.72
CA GLY A 101 10.95 4.45 -24.79
C GLY A 101 10.97 3.84 -26.19
N HIS A 102 12.00 3.08 -26.51
CA HIS A 102 12.29 2.68 -27.89
C HIS A 102 11.34 1.61 -28.45
N TYR A 103 10.71 0.81 -27.59
CA TYR A 103 9.84 -0.31 -27.98
C TYR A 103 8.50 -0.33 -27.22
N ASP A 104 8.20 0.71 -26.43
CA ASP A 104 7.13 0.71 -25.43
C ASP A 104 7.12 -0.57 -24.56
N ARG A 105 8.32 -1.10 -24.29
CA ARG A 105 8.49 -2.40 -23.65
C ARG A 105 8.28 -2.25 -22.15
N LEU A 106 7.40 -3.05 -21.57
CA LEU A 106 7.27 -3.16 -20.11
C LEU A 106 8.56 -3.74 -19.52
N VAL A 107 9.26 -2.96 -18.72
CA VAL A 107 10.50 -3.37 -18.03
C VAL A 107 10.32 -3.53 -16.53
N GLY A 108 9.20 -3.04 -15.99
CA GLY A 108 8.83 -3.27 -14.60
C GLY A 108 7.48 -2.68 -14.29
N ALA A 109 7.00 -2.96 -13.08
CA ALA A 109 5.84 -2.29 -12.52
C ALA A 109 6.10 -2.08 -11.03
N ARG A 110 5.47 -1.04 -10.49
CA ARG A 110 5.43 -0.82 -9.04
C ARG A 110 4.02 -0.46 -8.62
N ILE A 111 3.68 -0.81 -7.39
CA ILE A 111 2.44 -0.38 -6.76
C ILE A 111 2.75 0.84 -5.89
N GLU A 112 1.90 1.85 -5.99
CA GLU A 112 1.91 3.01 -5.12
C GLU A 112 0.61 3.03 -4.32
N TYR A 113 0.72 3.43 -3.06
CA TYR A 113 -0.39 3.46 -2.11
C TYR A 113 -0.68 4.90 -1.70
N ARG A 114 -1.94 5.18 -1.38
CA ARG A 114 -2.40 6.45 -0.84
C ARG A 114 -3.46 6.19 0.23
N ARG A 115 -3.35 6.84 1.37
CA ARG A 115 -4.35 6.79 2.44
C ARG A 115 -5.63 7.54 2.04
N ILE A 116 -6.78 6.96 2.39
CA ILE A 116 -8.11 7.56 2.22
C ILE A 116 -8.73 7.87 3.58
N MET A 117 -8.64 6.93 4.53
CA MET A 117 -9.18 7.09 5.88
C MET A 117 -8.07 7.45 6.87
N LYS A 118 -8.36 8.36 7.81
CA LYS A 118 -7.43 8.71 8.90
C LYS A 118 -7.43 7.69 10.05
N SER A 119 -8.53 6.97 10.21
CA SER A 119 -8.75 5.94 11.23
C SER A 119 -9.73 4.90 10.67
N LEU A 120 -9.66 3.67 11.16
CA LEU A 120 -10.61 2.60 10.83
C LEU A 120 -11.98 2.78 11.49
N ASP A 121 -12.14 3.71 12.43
CA ASP A 121 -13.43 4.00 13.11
C ASP A 121 -14.37 4.95 12.31
N ALA A 122 -13.91 5.50 11.18
CA ALA A 122 -14.61 6.56 10.43
C ALA A 122 -15.74 6.06 9.52
#